data_AF-A0A5D0RGB1-F1
#
_entry.id   AF-A0A5D0RGB1-F1
#
_cell.length_a   1.000
_cell.length_b   1.000
_cell.length_c   1.000
_cell.angle_alpha   90.00
_cell.angle_beta   90.00
_cell.angle_gamma   90.00
#
_symmetry.space_group_name_H-M   'P 1'
#
loop_
_entity.id
_entity.type
_entity.pdbx_description
1 polymer ?
#
loop_
_entity_poly.entity_id
_entity_poly.type
_entity_poly.pdbx_seq_one_letter_code
_entity_poly.pdbx_strand_id
1 'polypeptide(L)'
;MKPNDLDTLFHDLKVDFDVEIPAENHQERFLAKLNNQSASAKPKHKIIKLWLPVIGIAASIILLVSLVIGNGANTTVKGLASVSPEMAKTQDFFTSTISAELKKLEIASNPKTTLLINDALKQLKRLEVEYETLKTDLTESGNDQRVIYAMISNFQNRIEVLENTIKQIEHMKELNTFQSEKIL
;
A
#
# COMPACT_ATOMS: atom_id res chain seq x y z
N MET A 1 23.28 -34.54 27.74
CA MET A 1 24.42 -34.31 26.82
C MET A 1 25.66 -34.03 27.65
N LYS A 2 26.81 -34.63 27.32
CA LYS A 2 28.09 -34.32 27.99
C LYS A 2 28.62 -32.98 27.44
N PRO A 3 29.22 -32.12 28.26
CA PRO A 3 29.70 -30.78 27.84
C PRO A 3 30.89 -30.78 26.87
N ASN A 4 31.42 -31.94 26.48
CA ASN A 4 32.63 -32.09 25.67
C ASN A 4 32.35 -32.27 24.17
N ASP A 5 31.10 -32.14 23.73
CA ASP A 5 30.67 -32.45 22.35
C ASP A 5 30.99 -31.32 21.35
N LEU A 6 30.99 -30.07 21.82
CA LEU A 6 31.34 -28.91 20.99
C LEU A 6 32.85 -28.81 20.77
N ASP A 7 33.65 -29.06 21.80
CA ASP A 7 35.10 -28.98 21.69
C ASP A 7 35.64 -30.02 20.70
N THR A 8 35.03 -31.20 20.64
CA THR A 8 35.35 -32.22 19.64
C THR A 8 34.96 -31.81 18.23
N LEU A 9 33.76 -31.24 18.05
CA LEU A 9 33.31 -30.75 16.73
C LEU A 9 34.25 -29.66 16.17
N PHE A 10 34.67 -28.72 17.01
CA PHE A 10 35.59 -27.66 16.58
C PHE A 10 37.02 -28.14 16.36
N HIS A 11 37.45 -29.21 17.06
CA HIS A 11 38.77 -29.80 16.83
C HIS A 11 38.83 -30.56 15.49
N ASP A 12 37.77 -31.29 15.16
CA ASP A 12 37.67 -32.07 13.92
C ASP A 12 37.54 -31.15 12.69
N LEU A 13 36.78 -30.05 12.81
CA LEU A 13 36.64 -29.05 11.74
C LEU A 13 37.89 -28.18 11.53
N LYS A 14 38.79 -28.10 12.51
CA LYS A 14 40.02 -27.28 12.43
C LYS A 14 40.96 -27.71 11.31
N VAL A 15 40.90 -28.99 10.91
CA VAL A 15 41.72 -29.55 9.84
C VAL A 15 41.16 -29.18 8.46
N ASP A 16 39.85 -28.99 8.34
CA ASP A 16 39.14 -28.68 7.08
C ASP A 16 39.02 -27.17 6.79
N PHE A 17 39.42 -26.30 7.71
CA PHE A 17 39.68 -24.88 7.40
C PHE A 17 41.02 -24.72 6.69
N ASP A 18 41.27 -25.56 5.69
CA ASP A 18 42.35 -25.37 4.73
C ASP A 18 42.02 -24.10 3.95
N VAL A 19 42.71 -23.01 4.28
CA VAL A 19 42.52 -21.72 3.64
C VAL A 19 43.27 -21.77 2.31
N GLU A 20 42.68 -22.48 1.35
CA GLU A 20 43.06 -22.41 -0.05
C GLU A 20 43.20 -20.93 -0.43
N ILE A 21 44.43 -20.50 -0.66
CA ILE A 21 44.72 -19.13 -1.05
C ILE A 21 44.11 -18.96 -2.44
N PRO A 22 43.23 -17.95 -2.65
CA PRO A 22 42.68 -17.72 -3.97
C PRO A 22 43.80 -17.55 -4.99
N ALA A 23 43.63 -18.11 -6.18
CA ALA A 23 44.58 -17.92 -7.28
C ALA A 23 44.93 -16.42 -7.42
N GLU A 24 46.18 -16.09 -7.76
CA GLU A 24 46.68 -14.70 -7.76
C GLU A 24 45.79 -13.71 -8.55
N ASN A 25 45.09 -14.21 -9.58
CA ASN A 25 44.15 -13.46 -10.42
C ASN A 25 42.70 -13.40 -9.89
N HIS A 26 42.43 -13.83 -8.65
CA HIS A 26 41.09 -13.87 -8.08
C HIS A 26 40.46 -12.48 -8.02
N GLN A 27 41.21 -11.46 -7.58
CA GLN A 27 40.72 -10.09 -7.49
C GLN A 27 40.35 -9.52 -8.87
N GLU A 28 41.18 -9.78 -9.88
CA GLU A 28 40.92 -9.35 -11.26
C GLU A 28 39.69 -10.05 -11.83
N ARG A 29 39.56 -11.37 -11.62
CA ARG A 29 38.39 -12.15 -12.02
C ARG A 29 37.12 -11.69 -11.31
N PHE A 30 37.22 -11.34 -10.03
CA PHE A 30 36.12 -10.80 -9.25
C PHE A 30 35.66 -9.45 -9.79
N LEU A 31 36.59 -8.52 -10.02
CA LEU A 31 36.31 -7.20 -10.62
C LEU A 31 35.73 -7.32 -12.02
N ALA A 32 36.27 -8.24 -12.84
CA ALA A 32 35.72 -8.53 -14.16
C ALA A 32 34.29 -9.07 -14.10
N LYS A 33 33.99 -9.97 -13.15
CA LYS A 33 32.63 -10.50 -12.94
C LYS A 33 31.67 -9.44 -12.41
N LEU A 34 32.13 -8.51 -11.55
CA LEU A 34 31.35 -7.38 -11.05
C LEU A 34 31.00 -6.40 -12.17
N ASN A 35 32.01 -6.01 -12.97
CA ASN A 35 31.82 -5.09 -14.09
C ASN A 35 30.97 -5.70 -15.21
N ASN A 36 31.08 -7.02 -15.45
CA ASN A 36 30.24 -7.71 -16.44
C ASN A 36 28.78 -7.87 -15.97
N GLN A 37 28.51 -7.87 -14.66
CA GLN A 37 27.12 -7.80 -14.15
C GLN A 37 26.49 -6.41 -14.37
N SER A 38 27.29 -5.34 -14.30
CA SER A 38 26.82 -3.99 -14.69
C SER A 38 26.74 -3.76 -16.20
N ALA A 39 27.41 -4.59 -17.01
CA ALA A 39 27.47 -4.47 -18.47
C ALA A 39 26.48 -5.36 -19.24
N SER A 40 25.57 -6.05 -18.55
CA SER A 40 24.36 -6.57 -19.22
C SER A 40 23.53 -5.38 -19.67
N ALA A 41 23.75 -4.98 -20.92
CA ALA A 41 23.04 -3.94 -21.64
C ALA A 41 21.54 -4.19 -21.53
N LYS A 42 20.90 -3.54 -20.55
CA LYS A 42 19.45 -3.42 -20.53
C LYS A 42 19.05 -2.69 -21.81
N PRO A 43 18.05 -3.17 -22.58
CA PRO A 43 17.60 -2.45 -23.76
C PRO A 43 17.27 -1.01 -23.35
N LYS A 44 17.75 -0.04 -24.14
CA LYS A 44 17.43 1.39 -23.97
C LYS A 44 15.95 1.59 -24.27
N HIS A 45 15.08 1.13 -23.38
CA HIS A 45 13.70 1.57 -23.36
C HIS A 45 13.72 3.05 -23.05
N LYS A 46 13.25 3.86 -24.01
CA LYS A 46 12.94 5.27 -23.78
C LYS A 46 12.04 5.32 -22.55
N ILE A 47 12.57 5.84 -21.44
CA ILE A 47 11.78 6.14 -20.26
C ILE A 47 10.92 7.34 -20.66
N ILE A 48 9.76 7.07 -21.23
CA ILE A 48 8.68 8.04 -21.25
C ILE A 48 8.43 8.34 -19.77
N LYS A 49 8.68 9.60 -19.34
CA LYS A 49 8.33 10.07 -17.99
C LYS A 49 6.80 10.07 -17.87
N LEU A 50 6.23 8.88 -17.71
CA LEU A 50 4.85 8.69 -17.31
C LEU A 50 4.82 8.88 -15.79
N TRP A 51 4.96 10.13 -15.34
CA TRP A 51 4.61 10.53 -13.97
C TRP A 51 3.09 10.71 -13.83
N LEU A 52 2.31 10.12 -14.74
CA LEU A 52 0.85 10.19 -14.80
C LEU A 52 0.06 8.96 -14.29
N PRO A 53 0.62 7.86 -13.72
CA PRO A 53 -0.23 6.73 -13.35
C PRO A 53 -1.00 6.93 -12.03
N VAL A 54 -0.71 7.99 -11.26
CA VAL A 54 -1.32 8.17 -9.93
C VAL A 54 -2.64 8.93 -9.98
N ILE A 55 -2.78 9.89 -10.90
CA ILE A 55 -4.05 10.62 -11.12
C ILE A 55 -5.16 9.62 -11.49
N GLY A 56 -4.85 8.61 -12.30
CA GLY A 56 -5.84 7.62 -12.73
C GLY A 56 -6.44 6.77 -11.60
N ILE A 57 -5.64 6.42 -10.58
CA ILE A 57 -6.11 5.54 -9.49
C ILE A 57 -7.00 6.31 -8.52
N ALA A 58 -6.55 7.48 -8.05
CA ALA A 58 -7.37 8.33 -7.17
C ALA A 58 -8.64 8.80 -7.89
N ALA A 59 -8.52 9.24 -9.16
CA ALA A 59 -9.68 9.62 -9.96
C ALA A 59 -10.65 8.45 -10.17
N SER A 60 -10.19 7.20 -10.31
CA SER A 60 -11.08 6.04 -10.42
C SER A 60 -11.90 5.80 -9.14
N ILE A 61 -11.31 5.98 -7.96
CA ILE A 61 -12.01 5.83 -6.68
C ILE A 61 -13.01 6.99 -6.50
N ILE A 62 -12.59 8.22 -6.77
CA ILE A 62 -13.48 9.40 -6.71
C ILE A 62 -14.62 9.27 -7.72
N LEU A 63 -14.34 8.77 -8.93
CA LEU A 63 -15.34 8.56 -9.97
C LEU A 63 -16.32 7.45 -9.58
N LEU A 64 -15.87 6.36 -8.95
CA LEU A 64 -16.76 5.33 -8.41
C LEU A 64 -17.67 5.89 -7.31
N VAL A 65 -17.12 6.63 -6.35
CA VAL A 65 -17.91 7.28 -5.29
C VAL A 65 -18.91 8.29 -5.89
N SER A 66 -18.47 9.09 -6.85
CA SER A 66 -19.31 10.09 -7.52
C SER A 66 -20.41 9.46 -8.38
N LEU A 67 -20.14 8.30 -9.01
CA LEU A 67 -21.12 7.56 -9.79
C LEU A 67 -22.23 6.98 -8.89
N VAL A 68 -21.87 6.51 -7.68
CA VAL A 68 -22.83 6.02 -6.67
C VAL A 68 -23.74 7.16 -6.18
N ILE A 69 -23.19 8.35 -5.95
CA ILE A 69 -23.98 9.52 -5.50
C ILE A 69 -24.83 10.12 -6.64
N GLY A 70 -24.29 10.16 -7.87
CA GLY A 70 -24.94 10.79 -9.02
C GLY A 70 -26.04 9.96 -9.68
N ASN A 71 -25.95 8.62 -9.64
CA ASN A 71 -26.94 7.73 -10.24
C ASN A 71 -27.90 7.15 -9.20
N GLY A 72 -28.72 8.01 -8.58
CA GLY A 72 -29.81 7.60 -7.67
C GLY A 72 -30.96 6.81 -8.31
N ALA A 73 -30.78 6.21 -9.49
CA ALA A 73 -31.82 5.42 -10.14
C ALA A 73 -31.21 4.28 -10.98
N ASN A 74 -31.67 3.06 -10.70
CA ASN A 74 -31.70 1.89 -11.59
C ASN A 74 -30.50 0.92 -11.62
N THR A 75 -29.87 0.59 -10.48
CA THR A 75 -29.26 -0.75 -10.34
C THR A 75 -29.60 -1.38 -8.99
N THR A 76 -30.09 -2.60 -9.06
CA THR A 76 -30.66 -3.43 -7.98
C THR A 76 -29.61 -4.01 -7.04
N VAL A 77 -28.49 -3.31 -6.79
CA VAL A 77 -27.49 -3.77 -5.82
C VAL A 77 -27.72 -3.04 -4.51
N LYS A 78 -28.25 -3.76 -3.51
CA LYS A 78 -28.52 -3.23 -2.18
C LYS A 78 -27.22 -2.73 -1.53
N GLY A 79 -27.07 -1.41 -1.44
CA GLY A 79 -26.13 -0.77 -0.52
C GLY A 79 -26.74 -0.59 0.87
N LEU A 80 -25.97 -0.04 1.81
CA LEU A 80 -26.45 0.29 3.15
C LEU A 80 -27.70 1.18 3.09
N ALA A 81 -27.77 2.07 2.09
CA ALA A 81 -28.93 2.94 1.84
C ALA A 81 -30.26 2.21 1.55
N SER A 82 -30.21 0.93 1.18
CA SER A 82 -31.42 0.13 0.91
C SER A 82 -32.04 -0.48 2.17
N VAL A 83 -31.35 -0.41 3.32
CA VAL A 83 -31.81 -1.02 4.59
C VAL A 83 -32.85 -0.17 5.28
N SER A 84 -32.57 1.13 5.45
CA SER A 84 -33.47 2.10 6.09
C SER A 84 -33.09 3.54 5.70
N PRO A 85 -33.97 4.54 5.93
CA PRO A 85 -33.64 5.95 5.74
C PRO A 85 -32.44 6.42 6.57
N GLU A 86 -32.28 5.90 7.78
CA GLU A 86 -31.13 6.20 8.65
C GLU A 86 -29.85 5.62 8.06
N MET A 87 -29.90 4.40 7.53
CA MET A 87 -28.76 3.74 6.89
C MET A 87 -28.37 4.41 5.57
N ALA A 88 -29.31 5.02 4.85
CA ALA A 88 -29.01 5.90 3.72
C ALA A 88 -28.20 7.12 4.16
N LYS A 89 -28.64 7.83 5.21
CA LYS A 89 -27.88 8.95 5.78
C LYS A 89 -26.49 8.54 6.26
N THR A 90 -26.37 7.35 6.84
CA THR A 90 -25.07 6.81 7.25
C THR A 90 -24.14 6.58 6.05
N GLN A 91 -24.64 6.00 4.96
CA GLN A 91 -23.87 5.82 3.74
C GLN A 91 -23.44 7.18 3.14
N ASP A 92 -24.34 8.15 3.08
CA ASP A 92 -24.06 9.48 2.56
C ASP A 92 -23.00 10.20 3.39
N PHE A 93 -23.09 10.10 4.72
CA PHE A 93 -22.09 10.65 5.64
C PHE A 93 -20.70 10.08 5.34
N PHE A 94 -20.56 8.75 5.35
CA PHE A 94 -19.25 8.12 5.15
C PHE A 94 -18.67 8.36 3.76
N THR A 95 -19.50 8.31 2.70
CA THR A 95 -19.04 8.57 1.33
C THR A 95 -18.59 10.03 1.14
N SER A 96 -19.28 10.98 1.78
CA SER A 96 -18.86 12.38 1.82
C SER A 96 -17.53 12.56 2.56
N THR A 97 -17.38 11.94 3.73
CA THR A 97 -16.13 11.97 4.50
C THR A 97 -14.96 11.39 3.71
N ILE A 98 -15.13 10.21 3.10
CA ILE A 98 -14.10 9.58 2.26
C ILE A 98 -13.71 10.49 1.09
N SER A 99 -14.68 11.15 0.45
CA SER A 99 -14.41 12.08 -0.64
C SER A 99 -13.60 13.29 -0.17
N ALA A 100 -13.91 13.84 1.00
CA ALA A 100 -13.16 14.94 1.58
C ALA A 100 -11.72 14.53 1.93
N GLU A 101 -11.52 13.35 2.52
CA GLU A 101 -10.19 12.82 2.85
C GLU A 101 -9.36 12.51 1.60
N LEU A 102 -9.96 11.95 0.55
CA LEU A 102 -9.29 11.74 -0.73
C LEU A 102 -8.81 13.06 -1.35
N LYS A 103 -9.60 14.13 -1.24
CA LYS A 103 -9.20 15.46 -1.70
C LYS A 103 -8.00 16.00 -0.92
N LYS A 104 -7.96 15.82 0.40
CA LYS A 104 -6.78 16.19 1.22
C LYS A 104 -5.54 15.39 0.79
N LEU A 105 -5.70 14.09 0.54
CA LEU A 105 -4.63 13.23 0.08
C LEU A 105 -4.09 13.65 -1.30
N GLU A 106 -4.96 14.06 -2.22
CA GLU A 106 -4.59 14.59 -3.54
C GLU A 106 -3.76 15.88 -3.40
N ILE A 107 -4.18 16.82 -2.56
CA ILE A 107 -3.44 18.06 -2.28
C ILE A 107 -2.05 17.76 -1.67
N ALA A 108 -1.94 16.69 -0.88
CA ALA A 108 -0.69 16.25 -0.27
C ALA A 108 0.25 15.48 -1.23
N SER A 109 -0.18 15.21 -2.46
CA SER A 109 0.55 14.42 -3.44
C SER A 109 1.76 15.14 -4.01
N ASN A 110 2.94 14.54 -3.84
CA ASN A 110 4.20 15.01 -4.41
C ASN A 110 5.20 13.85 -4.55
N PRO A 111 6.35 14.03 -5.21
CA PRO A 111 7.32 12.95 -5.42
C PRO A 111 7.79 12.23 -4.15
N LYS A 112 7.87 12.93 -3.01
CA LYS A 112 8.30 12.35 -1.73
C LYS A 112 7.21 11.50 -1.06
N THR A 113 5.93 11.81 -1.29
CA THR A 113 4.78 11.14 -0.65
C THR A 113 4.15 10.07 -1.54
N THR A 114 4.58 9.98 -2.80
CA THR A 114 4.00 9.09 -3.82
C THR A 114 3.93 7.62 -3.39
N LEU A 115 4.96 7.11 -2.70
CA LEU A 115 4.97 5.71 -2.26
C LEU A 115 3.89 5.44 -1.20
N LEU A 116 3.74 6.32 -0.20
CA LEU A 116 2.72 6.18 0.84
C LEU A 116 1.31 6.28 0.25
N ILE A 117 1.09 7.25 -0.65
CA ILE A 117 -0.20 7.44 -1.31
C ILE A 117 -0.57 6.20 -2.14
N ASN A 118 0.39 5.64 -2.89
CA ASN A 118 0.14 4.43 -3.69
C ASN A 118 -0.22 3.22 -2.83
N ASP A 119 0.40 3.08 -1.66
CA ASP A 119 0.04 2.00 -0.74
C ASP A 119 -1.37 2.17 -0.18
N ALA A 120 -1.71 3.39 0.27
CA ALA A 120 -3.05 3.72 0.73
C ALA A 120 -4.12 3.44 -0.34
N LEU A 121 -3.88 3.83 -1.59
CA LEU A 121 -4.80 3.57 -2.70
C LEU A 121 -4.99 2.07 -2.98
N LYS A 122 -3.95 1.25 -2.81
CA LYS A 122 -4.08 -0.21 -2.92
C LYS A 122 -4.93 -0.79 -1.80
N GLN A 123 -4.72 -0.33 -0.57
CA GLN A 123 -5.53 -0.74 0.58
C GLN A 123 -7.00 -0.36 0.40
N LEU A 124 -7.28 0.87 -0.06
CA LEU A 124 -8.63 1.32 -0.38
C LEU A 124 -9.28 0.48 -1.46
N LYS A 125 -8.54 0.11 -2.52
CA LYS A 125 -9.06 -0.77 -3.57
C LYS A 125 -9.46 -2.14 -3.03
N ARG A 126 -8.69 -2.71 -2.10
CA ARG A 126 -9.04 -3.97 -1.44
C ARG A 126 -10.34 -3.83 -0.65
N LEU A 127 -10.46 -2.76 0.14
CA LEU A 127 -11.65 -2.47 0.94
C LEU A 127 -12.90 -2.22 0.06
N GLU A 128 -12.74 -1.58 -1.11
CA GLU A 128 -13.84 -1.40 -2.07
C GLU A 128 -14.36 -2.74 -2.61
N VAL A 129 -13.46 -3.65 -3.00
CA VAL A 129 -13.85 -4.99 -3.46
C VAL A 129 -14.56 -5.79 -2.36
N GLU A 130 -14.09 -5.66 -1.12
CA GLU A 130 -14.74 -6.24 0.06
C GLU A 130 -16.14 -5.67 0.27
N TYR A 131 -16.32 -4.35 0.12
CA TYR A 131 -17.64 -3.71 0.20
C TYR A 131 -18.61 -4.20 -0.87
N GLU A 132 -18.14 -4.38 -2.12
CA GLU A 132 -18.97 -4.94 -3.18
C GLU A 132 -19.41 -6.38 -2.88
N THR A 133 -18.56 -7.18 -2.23
CA THR A 133 -18.93 -8.52 -1.75
C THR A 133 -19.99 -8.43 -0.65
N LEU A 134 -19.83 -7.51 0.31
CA LEU A 134 -20.79 -7.31 1.39
C LEU A 134 -22.17 -6.86 0.89
N LYS A 135 -22.27 -6.14 -0.23
CA LYS A 135 -23.57 -5.78 -0.84
C LYS A 135 -24.32 -7.02 -1.34
N THR A 136 -23.59 -7.98 -1.91
CA THR A 136 -24.16 -9.27 -2.30
C THR A 136 -24.62 -10.05 -1.06
N ASP A 137 -23.76 -10.17 -0.05
CA ASP A 137 -24.08 -10.86 1.22
C ASP A 137 -25.30 -10.23 1.92
N LEU A 138 -25.41 -8.89 1.90
CA LEU A 138 -26.54 -8.17 2.49
C LEU A 138 -27.85 -8.55 1.81
N THR A 139 -27.81 -8.71 0.48
CA THR A 139 -28.97 -9.09 -0.31
C THR A 139 -29.38 -10.54 -0.02
N GLU A 140 -28.42 -11.45 -0.04
CA GLU A 140 -28.65 -12.89 0.15
C GLU A 140 -29.07 -13.23 1.58
N SER A 141 -28.51 -12.54 2.57
CA SER A 141 -28.81 -12.74 3.99
C SER A 141 -30.12 -12.09 4.47
N GLY A 142 -30.80 -11.32 3.62
CA GLY A 142 -32.03 -10.63 4.00
C GLY A 142 -31.80 -9.47 4.98
N ASN A 143 -30.74 -8.68 4.77
CA ASN A 143 -30.32 -7.57 5.62
C ASN A 143 -29.81 -8.00 7.02
N ASP A 144 -29.00 -9.05 7.10
CA ASP A 144 -28.40 -9.49 8.37
C ASP A 144 -27.58 -8.36 9.03
N GLN A 145 -27.85 -8.11 10.32
CA GLN A 145 -27.22 -7.05 11.09
C GLN A 145 -25.69 -7.17 11.17
N ARG A 146 -25.15 -8.39 11.10
CA ARG A 146 -23.70 -8.66 11.07
C ARG A 146 -23.08 -8.17 9.77
N VAL A 147 -23.77 -8.35 8.64
CA VAL A 147 -23.33 -7.84 7.33
C VAL A 147 -23.40 -6.31 7.33
N ILE A 148 -24.47 -5.73 7.88
CA ILE A 148 -24.60 -4.27 8.05
C ILE A 148 -23.42 -3.72 8.87
N TYR A 149 -23.09 -4.37 9.98
CA TYR A 149 -21.93 -3.97 10.81
C TYR A 149 -20.62 -4.06 10.03
N ALA A 150 -20.41 -5.13 9.25
CA ALA A 150 -19.23 -5.28 8.41
C ALA A 150 -19.13 -4.18 7.33
N MET A 151 -20.26 -3.79 6.72
CA MET A 151 -20.31 -2.68 5.75
C MET A 151 -19.93 -1.33 6.40
N ILE A 152 -20.44 -1.05 7.60
CA ILE A 152 -20.08 0.15 8.36
C ILE A 152 -18.59 0.13 8.73
N SER A 153 -18.10 -1.01 9.22
CA SER A 153 -16.68 -1.18 9.56
C SER A 153 -15.78 -0.98 8.34
N ASN A 154 -16.20 -1.46 7.15
CA ASN A 154 -15.45 -1.22 5.92
C ASN A 154 -15.31 0.27 5.61
N PHE A 155 -16.39 1.07 5.74
CA PHE A 155 -16.29 2.53 5.61
C PHE A 155 -15.33 3.16 6.62
N GLN A 156 -15.41 2.74 7.88
CA GLN A 156 -14.51 3.23 8.94
C GLN A 156 -13.04 2.91 8.62
N ASN A 157 -12.75 1.68 8.20
CA ASN A 157 -11.40 1.25 7.82
C ASN A 157 -10.86 2.06 6.64
N ARG A 158 -11.69 2.42 5.66
CA ARG A 158 -11.27 3.28 4.53
C ARG A 158 -10.87 4.68 5.01
N ILE A 159 -11.64 5.25 5.94
CA ILE A 159 -11.33 6.54 6.54
C ILE A 159 -10.04 6.45 7.35
N GLU A 160 -9.87 5.41 8.16
CA GLU A 160 -8.66 5.20 8.95
C GLU A 160 -7.40 5.09 8.06
N VAL A 161 -7.46 4.35 6.95
CA VAL A 161 -6.36 4.28 5.97
C VAL A 161 -6.01 5.67 5.45
N LEU A 162 -7.01 6.48 5.08
CA LEU A 162 -6.79 7.82 4.56
C LEU A 162 -6.17 8.75 5.62
N GLU A 163 -6.76 8.80 6.83
CA GLU A 163 -6.27 9.63 7.93
C GLU A 163 -4.85 9.26 8.34
N ASN A 164 -4.56 7.96 8.49
CA ASN A 164 -3.23 7.49 8.86
C ASN A 164 -2.19 7.81 7.79
N THR A 165 -2.58 7.79 6.52
CA THR A 165 -1.69 8.17 5.42
C THR A 165 -1.39 9.67 5.46
N ILE A 166 -2.41 10.51 5.68
CA ILE A 166 -2.23 11.96 5.80
C ILE A 166 -1.32 12.29 6.99
N LYS A 167 -1.55 11.69 8.17
CA LYS A 167 -0.69 11.88 9.36
C LYS A 167 0.77 11.51 9.09
N GLN A 168 1.01 10.39 8.40
CA GLN A 168 2.38 10.00 8.02
C GLN A 168 3.03 11.00 7.07
N ILE A 169 2.29 11.53 6.11
CA ILE A 169 2.76 12.57 5.20
C ILE A 169 3.12 13.86 5.98
N GLU A 170 2.30 14.24 6.95
CA GLU A 170 2.54 15.40 7.81
C GLU A 170 3.80 15.23 8.67
N HIS A 171 3.96 14.09 9.35
CA HIS A 171 5.17 13.78 10.10
C HIS A 171 6.44 13.79 9.23
N MET A 172 6.36 13.28 8.00
CA MET A 172 7.49 13.36 7.06
C MET A 172 7.84 14.80 6.71
N LYS A 173 6.86 15.70 6.56
CA LYS A 173 7.12 17.13 6.29
C LYS A 173 7.84 17.78 7.47
N GLU A 174 7.37 17.56 8.69
CA GLU A 174 7.95 18.12 9.91
C GLU A 174 9.42 17.72 10.08
N LEU A 175 9.75 16.43 9.93
CA LEU A 175 11.12 15.93 10.04
C LEU A 175 12.07 16.58 9.02
N ASN A 176 11.60 16.84 7.80
CA ASN A 176 12.40 17.52 6.78
C ASN A 176 12.65 19.00 7.14
N THR A 177 11.67 19.68 7.72
CA THR A 177 11.83 21.08 8.18
C THR A 177 12.87 21.19 9.29
N PHE A 178 12.80 20.31 10.30
CA PHE A 178 13.79 20.28 11.39
C PHE A 178 15.22 19.99 10.90
N GLN A 179 15.38 19.16 9.86
CA GLN A 179 16.70 18.91 9.27
C GLN A 179 17.23 20.12 8.51
N SER A 180 16.37 20.87 7.79
CA SER A 180 16.81 22.07 7.07
C SER A 180 17.21 23.22 7.99
N GLU A 181 16.58 23.36 9.16
CA GLU A 181 16.93 24.42 10.13
C GLU A 181 18.25 24.16 10.87
N LYS A 182 18.63 22.89 11.09
CA LYS A 182 19.91 22.53 11.73
C LYS A 182 21.14 22.70 10.84
N ILE A 183 20.95 22.96 9.54
CA ILE A 183 22.03 23.08 8.55
C ILE A 183 22.30 24.58 8.23
N LEU A 184 21.55 25.51 8.84
CA LEU A 184 21.77 26.95 8.81
C LEU A 184 22.42 27.42 10.11
#